data_AF-A0A7V8NQ50-F1
#
_entry.id   AF-A0A7V8NQ50-F1
#
_cell.length_a   1.000
_cell.length_b   1.000
_cell.length_c   1.000
_cell.angle_alpha   90.00
_cell.angle_beta   90.00
_cell.angle_gamma   90.00
#
_symmetry.space_group_name_H-M   'P 1'
#
loop_
_entity.id
_entity.type
_entity.pdbx_description
1 polymer ?
#
loop_
_entity_poly.entity_id
_entity_poly.type
_entity_poly.pdbx_seq_one_letter_code
_entity_poly.pdbx_strand_id
1 'polypeptide(L)'
;MNKTLCRISGVLALAFLTATPALRAQDALLVNIPFAFTAGKMTLPAGEYRIQKAADTSPALLIQRADGSASGLVMSMAVDTNRGQNQQSKAVFHK
;
A
#
# COMPACT_ATOMS: atom_id res chain seq x y z
N MET A 1 -15.59 -53.50 -10.46
CA MET A 1 -15.58 -52.04 -10.25
C MET A 1 -14.29 -51.45 -10.80
N ASN A 2 -14.47 -50.47 -11.67
CA ASN A 2 -13.55 -49.79 -12.57
C ASN A 2 -12.43 -49.03 -11.83
N LYS A 3 -11.19 -49.55 -11.87
CA LYS A 3 -9.98 -48.90 -11.30
C LYS A 3 -9.75 -47.47 -11.83
N THR A 4 -10.33 -47.13 -12.98
CA THR A 4 -10.34 -45.79 -13.58
C THR A 4 -11.12 -44.77 -12.75
N LEU A 5 -12.17 -45.18 -12.04
CA LEU A 5 -13.02 -44.29 -11.24
C LEU A 5 -12.28 -43.74 -10.00
N CYS A 6 -11.44 -44.57 -9.36
CA CYS A 6 -10.59 -44.13 -8.25
C CYS A 6 -9.53 -43.11 -8.67
N ARG A 7 -8.99 -43.21 -9.90
CA ARG A 7 -7.96 -42.29 -10.39
C ARG A 7 -8.51 -40.89 -10.64
N ILE A 8 -9.73 -40.79 -11.17
CA ILE A 8 -10.39 -39.51 -11.44
C ILE A 8 -10.73 -38.79 -10.12
N SER A 9 -11.16 -39.54 -9.10
CA SER A 9 -11.45 -38.97 -7.78
C SER A 9 -10.22 -38.40 -7.07
N GLY A 10 -9.03 -39.00 -7.26
CA GLY A 10 -7.79 -38.53 -6.62
C GLY A 10 -7.27 -37.22 -7.21
N VAL A 11 -7.41 -37.02 -8.53
CA VAL A 11 -6.99 -35.78 -9.20
C VAL A 11 -7.91 -34.61 -8.83
N LEU A 12 -9.21 -34.85 -8.67
CA LEU A 12 -10.17 -33.83 -8.28
C LEU A 12 -9.91 -33.31 -6.86
N ALA A 13 -9.56 -34.18 -5.91
CA ALA A 13 -9.24 -33.77 -4.54
C ALA A 13 -7.97 -32.89 -4.45
N LEU A 14 -6.98 -33.13 -5.33
CA LEU A 14 -5.75 -32.34 -5.36
C LEU A 14 -5.96 -30.93 -5.94
N ALA A 15 -6.92 -30.76 -6.86
CA ALA A 15 -7.23 -29.46 -7.46
C ALA A 15 -7.85 -28.45 -6.47
N PHE A 16 -8.50 -28.92 -5.40
CA PHE A 16 -9.06 -28.03 -4.38
C PHE A 16 -8.01 -27.52 -3.38
N LEU A 17 -6.84 -28.15 -3.30
CA LEU A 17 -5.80 -27.77 -2.33
C LEU A 17 -4.96 -26.56 -2.77
N THR A 18 -5.05 -26.14 -4.03
CA THR A 18 -4.25 -25.04 -4.59
C THR A 18 -4.94 -23.68 -4.57
N ALA A 19 -6.11 -23.56 -3.94
CA ALA A 19 -6.78 -22.27 -3.74
C ALA A 19 -6.12 -21.52 -2.57
N THR A 20 -4.85 -21.15 -2.72
CA THR A 20 -4.25 -20.15 -1.82
C THR A 20 -4.84 -18.80 -2.19
N PRO A 21 -5.54 -18.09 -1.27
CA PRO A 21 -5.89 -16.71 -1.55
C PRO A 21 -4.57 -15.96 -1.77
N ALA A 22 -4.45 -15.30 -2.92
CA ALA A 22 -3.34 -14.40 -3.15
C ALA A 22 -3.41 -13.31 -2.07
N LEU A 23 -2.56 -13.42 -1.05
CA LEU A 23 -2.40 -12.38 -0.04
C LEU A 23 -1.80 -11.17 -0.77
N ARG A 24 -2.66 -10.29 -1.26
CA ARG A 24 -2.24 -9.03 -1.88
C ARG A 24 -1.47 -8.29 -0.78
N ALA A 25 -0.20 -7.97 -1.05
CA ALA A 25 0.58 -7.10 -0.19
C ALA A 25 -0.27 -5.86 0.10
N GLN A 26 -0.32 -5.42 1.35
CA GLN A 26 -1.17 -4.31 1.77
C GLN A 26 -0.70 -3.03 1.04
N ASP A 27 -1.31 -2.71 -0.09
CA ASP A 27 -1.01 -1.51 -0.90
C ASP A 27 -1.47 -0.21 -0.24
N ALA A 28 -2.08 -0.31 0.94
CA ALA A 28 -2.60 0.79 1.72
C ALA A 28 -2.07 0.75 3.16
N LEU A 29 -1.46 1.85 3.59
CA LEU A 29 -1.11 2.12 4.98
C LEU A 29 -2.32 2.74 5.70
N LEU A 30 -2.75 2.10 6.78
CA LEU A 30 -3.76 2.64 7.69
C LEU A 30 -3.05 3.23 8.91
N VAL A 31 -3.30 4.50 9.21
CA VAL A 31 -2.62 5.22 10.30
C VAL A 31 -3.55 6.20 10.98
N ASN A 32 -3.50 6.25 12.32
CA ASN A 32 -4.15 7.29 13.10
C ASN A 32 -3.14 8.41 13.39
N ILE A 33 -3.45 9.64 12.96
CA ILE A 33 -2.58 10.81 13.12
C ILE A 33 -3.24 11.76 14.13
N PRO A 34 -2.68 11.95 15.34
CA PRO A 34 -3.36 12.66 16.43
C PRO A 34 -3.24 14.19 16.39
N PHE A 35 -2.74 14.76 15.28
CA PHE A 35 -2.59 16.19 15.07
C PHE A 35 -2.86 16.56 13.61
N ALA A 36 -3.16 17.84 13.35
CA ALA A 36 -3.24 18.32 11.99
C ALA A 36 -1.85 18.26 11.33
N PHE A 37 -1.78 17.73 10.13
CA PHE A 37 -0.54 17.53 9.39
C PHE A 37 -0.64 18.10 7.99
N THR A 38 0.50 18.42 7.39
CA THR A 38 0.57 18.92 6.02
C THR A 38 1.22 17.88 5.13
N ALA A 39 0.59 17.60 3.99
CA ALA A 39 1.12 16.73 2.96
C ALA A 39 1.08 17.48 1.61
N GLY A 40 2.26 17.73 1.02
CA GLY A 40 2.38 18.63 -0.12
C GLY A 40 1.90 20.05 0.24
N LYS A 41 0.81 20.49 -0.39
CA LYS A 41 0.18 21.81 -0.16
C LYS A 41 -1.11 21.74 0.65
N MET A 42 -1.50 20.56 1.12
CA MET A 42 -2.75 20.34 1.82
C MET A 42 -2.51 20.15 3.32
N THR A 43 -3.28 20.86 4.13
CA THR A 43 -3.35 20.64 5.59
C THR A 43 -4.56 19.77 5.89
N LEU A 44 -4.33 18.63 6.53
CA LEU A 44 -5.30 17.60 6.86
C LEU A 44 -5.46 17.53 8.39
N PRO A 45 -6.69 17.43 8.93
CA PRO A 45 -6.91 17.42 10.38
C PRO A 45 -6.53 16.08 11.04
N ALA A 46 -6.46 16.06 12.37
CA ALA A 46 -6.19 14.84 13.15
C ALA A 46 -7.28 13.76 12.95
N GLY A 47 -6.90 12.50 12.70
CA GLY A 47 -7.83 11.40 12.53
C GLY A 47 -7.20 10.15 11.88
N GLU A 48 -8.05 9.21 11.48
CA GLU A 48 -7.65 7.97 10.81
C GLU A 48 -7.54 8.16 9.29
N TYR A 49 -6.42 7.74 8.72
CA TYR A 49 -6.13 7.89 7.30
C TYR A 49 -5.71 6.57 6.66
N ARG A 50 -6.15 6.41 5.42
CA ARG A 50 -5.69 5.41 4.47
C ARG A 50 -4.80 6.11 3.45
N ILE A 51 -3.56 5.65 3.34
CA ILE A 51 -2.56 6.16 2.40
C ILE A 51 -2.23 5.04 1.43
N GLN A 52 -2.44 5.27 0.14
CA GLN A 52 -2.19 4.27 -0.90
C GLN A 52 -1.70 4.92 -2.18
N LYS A 53 -1.12 4.15 -3.10
CA LYS A 53 -0.82 4.67 -4.44
C LYS A 53 -2.13 5.05 -5.15
N ALA A 54 -2.10 6.14 -5.91
CA ALA A 54 -3.24 6.59 -6.70
C ALA A 54 -3.57 5.62 -7.85
N ALA A 55 -2.54 4.97 -8.39
CA ALA A 55 -2.60 3.86 -9.33
C ALA A 55 -1.29 3.05 -9.22
N ASP A 56 -1.28 1.79 -9.65
CA ASP A 56 -0.14 0.87 -9.45
C ASP A 56 1.20 1.42 -9.96
N THR A 57 1.18 2.12 -11.10
CA THR A 57 2.35 2.74 -11.74
C THR A 57 2.51 4.23 -11.39
N SER A 58 1.60 4.81 -10.60
CA SER A 58 1.65 6.23 -10.28
C SER A 58 2.63 6.53 -9.14
N PRO A 59 3.47 7.57 -9.28
CA PRO A 59 4.27 8.08 -8.17
C PRO A 59 3.45 8.91 -7.16
N ALA A 60 2.14 9.10 -7.43
CA ALA A 60 1.25 9.82 -6.55
C ALA A 60 0.65 8.92 -5.47
N LEU A 61 0.57 9.46 -4.27
CA LEU A 61 -0.11 8.88 -3.11
C LEU A 61 -1.46 9.57 -2.92
N LEU A 62 -2.51 8.77 -2.77
CA LEU A 62 -3.81 9.20 -2.28
C LEU A 62 -3.81 9.05 -0.76
N ILE A 63 -4.00 10.17 -0.07
CA ILE A 63 -4.20 10.24 1.37
C ILE A 63 -5.68 10.52 1.59
N GLN A 64 -6.40 9.59 2.20
CA GLN A 64 -7.84 9.73 2.43
C GLN A 64 -8.17 9.43 3.88
N ARG A 65 -8.96 10.28 4.51
CA ARG A 65 -9.47 10.02 5.85
C ARG A 65 -10.49 8.89 5.80
N ALA A 66 -10.52 8.05 6.83
CA ALA A 66 -11.42 6.89 6.91
C ALA A 66 -12.91 7.26 6.78
N ASP A 67 -13.31 8.45 7.26
CA ASP A 67 -14.68 8.98 7.16
C ASP A 67 -15.00 9.66 5.81
N GLY A 68 -14.02 9.77 4.91
CA GLY A 68 -14.14 10.45 3.62
C GLY A 68 -14.20 11.98 3.67
N SER A 69 -14.15 12.60 4.84
CA SER A 69 -14.29 14.06 5.01
C SER A 69 -13.10 14.87 4.51
N ALA A 70 -11.93 14.23 4.39
CA ALA A 70 -10.72 14.87 3.89
C ALA A 70 -9.93 13.90 3.00
N SER A 71 -9.46 14.38 1.85
CA SER A 71 -8.57 13.62 0.98
C SER A 71 -7.61 14.53 0.22
N GLY A 72 -6.45 14.01 -0.15
CA GLY A 72 -5.45 14.72 -0.93
C GLY A 72 -4.60 13.79 -1.77
N LEU A 73 -4.12 14.32 -2.89
CA LEU A 73 -3.17 13.63 -3.76
C LEU A 73 -1.80 14.29 -3.60
N VAL A 74 -0.77 13.49 -3.30
CA VAL A 74 0.60 13.97 -3.11
C VAL A 74 1.52 13.25 -4.07
N MET A 75 2.22 13.99 -4.93
CA MET A 75 3.24 13.42 -5.80
C MET A 75 4.50 13.14 -4.97
N SER A 76 4.83 11.88 -4.74
CA SER A 76 6.12 11.52 -4.17
C SER A 76 7.15 11.50 -5.31
N MET A 77 7.94 12.56 -5.43
CA MET A 77 9.05 12.57 -6.39
C MET A 77 10.20 11.81 -5.75
N ALA A 78 10.56 10.64 -6.29
CA ALA A 78 11.77 9.97 -5.86
C ALA A 78 12.96 10.89 -6.16
N VAL A 79 13.80 11.14 -5.14
CA VAL A 79 15.04 11.88 -5.38
C VAL A 79 15.95 10.98 -6.21
N ASP A 80 16.47 11.54 -7.31
CA ASP A 80 17.37 10.84 -8.20
C ASP A 80 18.71 10.66 -7.50
N THR A 81 18.95 9.49 -6.90
CA THR A 81 20.16 9.23 -6.10
C THR A 81 21.45 9.21 -6.94
N ASN A 82 21.32 9.26 -8.27
CA ASN A 82 22.44 9.35 -9.21
C ASN A 82 22.91 10.81 -9.42
N ARG A 83 22.10 11.81 -9.09
CA ARG A 83 22.45 13.24 -9.24
C ARG A 83 23.29 13.73 -8.06
N GLY A 84 24.51 13.20 -7.94
CA GLY A 84 25.52 13.63 -6.98
C GLY A 84 25.25 13.21 -5.54
N GLN A 85 25.96 12.16 -5.09
CA GLN A 85 25.96 11.59 -3.74
C GLN A 85 26.42 12.55 -2.61
N ASN A 86 26.41 13.87 -2.82
CA ASN A 86 26.90 14.87 -1.87
C ASN A 86 25.80 15.54 -1.02
N GLN A 87 24.54 15.08 -1.10
CA GLN A 87 23.45 15.58 -0.27
C GLN A 87 22.80 14.43 0.50
N GLN A 88 23.54 13.87 1.47
CA GLN A 88 23.02 12.92 2.43
C GLN A 88 21.79 13.53 3.12
N SER A 89 20.64 12.86 3.06
CA SER A 89 19.42 13.28 3.74
C SER A 89 19.70 13.43 5.23
N LYS A 90 19.87 14.67 5.71
CA LYS A 90 20.23 14.97 7.10
C LYS A 90 19.00 15.52 7.83
N ALA A 91 18.44 14.74 8.75
CA ALA A 91 17.47 15.24 9.72
C ALA A 91 18.23 15.88 10.89
N VAL A 92 18.07 17.18 11.10
CA VAL A 92 18.66 17.91 12.24
C VAL A 92 17.54 18.23 13.22
N PHE A 93 17.70 17.76 14.46
CA PHE A 93 16.81 18.10 15.56
C PHE A 93 17.51 19.13 16.45
N HIS A 94 16.87 20.26 16.71
CA HIS A 94 17.31 21.23 17.71
C HIS A 94 16.53 20.97 19.01
N LYS A 95 17.21 21.22 20.14
CA LYS A 95 16.67 21.06 21.51
C LYS A 95 15.86 22.28 21.93
#